data_AF-A0A927L136-F1
#
_entry.id   AF-A0A927L136-F1
#
_cell.length_a   1.000
_cell.length_b   1.000
_cell.length_c   1.000
_cell.angle_alpha   90.00
_cell.angle_beta   90.00
_cell.angle_gamma   90.00
#
_symmetry.space_group_name_H-M   'P 1'
#
loop_
_entity.id
_entity.type
_entity.pdbx_description
1 polymer ?
#
loop_
_entity_poly.entity_id
_entity_poly.type
_entity_poly.pdbx_seq_one_letter_code
_entity_poly.pdbx_strand_id
1 'polypeptide(L)' 'MGLFRKSDDEKAAIAEMKAADAALNANSDRERRAGIDYETPEYQRLNGAANEAAAKVSFWSGGTKRGK' A
#
# COMPACT_ATOMS: atom_id res chain seq x y z
N MET A 1 8.26 -14.15 25.45
CA MET A 1 8.42 -13.07 24.47
C MET A 1 8.92 -13.67 23.15
N GLY A 2 8.01 -14.26 22.35
CA GLY A 2 8.38 -14.85 21.06
C GLY A 2 8.32 -13.80 19.97
N LEU A 3 9.46 -13.50 19.35
CA LEU A 3 9.57 -12.61 18.19
C LEU A 3 8.70 -13.17 17.06
N PHE A 4 7.59 -12.50 16.77
CA PHE A 4 6.72 -12.79 15.63
C PHE A 4 7.50 -12.58 14.33
N ARG A 5 8.19 -13.62 13.85
CA ARG A 5 8.72 -13.64 12.49
C ARG A 5 7.52 -13.58 11.56
N LYS A 6 7.39 -12.49 10.80
CA LYS A 6 6.40 -12.36 9.72
C LYS A 6 6.49 -13.59 8.80
N SER A 7 5.34 -14.19 8.48
CA SER A 7 5.28 -15.28 7.49
C SER A 7 5.77 -14.78 6.13
N ASP A 8 6.18 -15.70 5.26
CA ASP A 8 6.63 -15.32 3.91
C ASP A 8 5.49 -14.67 3.09
N ASP A 9 4.25 -15.08 3.33
CA ASP A 9 3.06 -14.43 2.77
C ASP A 9 2.89 -12.98 3.26
N GLU A 10 3.13 -12.70 4.54
CA GLU A 10 3.06 -11.34 5.07
C GLU A 10 4.20 -10.46 4.51
N LYS A 11 5.38 -11.04 4.27
CA LYS A 11 6.47 -10.33 3.58
C LYS A 11 6.11 -10.03 2.12
N ALA A 12 5.48 -10.96 1.42
CA ALA A 12 5.01 -10.77 0.06
C ALA A 12 3.98 -9.64 -0.01
N ALA A 13 2.98 -9.65 0.88
CA ALA A 13 1.98 -8.59 0.97
C ALA A 13 2.60 -7.20 1.27
N ILE A 14 3.59 -7.14 2.16
CA ILE A 14 4.33 -5.90 2.45
C ILE A 14 5.16 -5.44 1.25
N ALA A 15 5.77 -6.36 0.52
CA ALA A 15 6.51 -6.05 -0.69
C ALA A 15 5.59 -5.49 -1.78
N GLU A 16 4.40 -6.08 -1.96
CA GLU A 16 3.37 -5.59 -2.87
C GLU A 16 2.87 -4.20 -2.47
N MET A 17 2.58 -3.96 -1.18
CA MET A 17 2.20 -2.63 -0.68
C MET A 17 3.30 -1.61 -0.98
N LYS A 18 4.56 -1.92 -0.67
CA LYS A 18 5.68 -1.01 -0.94
C LYS A 18 5.87 -0.74 -2.42
N ALA A 19 5.66 -1.73 -3.29
CA ALA A 19 5.74 -1.55 -4.73
C ALA A 19 4.62 -0.63 -5.24
N ALA A 20 3.39 -0.80 -4.73
CA ALA A 20 2.26 0.07 -5.05
C ALA A 20 2.48 1.52 -4.58
N ASP A 21 2.96 1.71 -3.34
CA ASP A 21 3.31 3.03 -2.81
C ASP A 21 4.45 3.69 -3.61
N ALA A 22 5.46 2.92 -4.01
CA ALA A 22 6.54 3.44 -4.85
C ALA A 22 6.05 3.88 -6.22
N ALA A 23 5.12 3.13 -6.83
CA ALA A 23 4.50 3.51 -8.10
C ALA A 23 3.64 4.78 -7.96
N LEU A 24 2.86 4.90 -6.88
CA LEU A 24 2.10 6.10 -6.57
C LEU A 24 3.00 7.32 -6.40
N ASN A 25 4.04 7.21 -5.58
CA ASN A 25 5.01 8.30 -5.37
C ASN A 25 5.73 8.70 -6.66
N ALA A 26 6.16 7.73 -7.47
CA ALA A 26 6.80 8.03 -8.75
C ALA A 26 5.87 8.76 -9.72
N ASN A 27 4.57 8.42 -9.72
CA ASN A 27 3.58 9.12 -10.51
C ASN A 27 3.32 10.53 -9.97
N SER A 28 3.12 10.69 -8.66
CA SER A 28 2.95 12.00 -8.04
C SER A 28 4.16 12.90 -8.22
N ASP A 29 5.38 12.35 -8.20
CA ASP A 29 6.60 13.11 -8.51
C ASP A 29 6.64 13.57 -9.97
N ARG A 30 6.18 12.73 -10.91
CA ARG A 30 6.05 13.11 -12.33
C ARG A 30 5.00 14.19 -12.53
N GLU A 31 3.82 14.02 -11.94
CA GLU A 31 2.72 14.99 -11.97
C GLU A 31 3.16 16.33 -11.39
N ARG A 32 3.80 16.31 -10.22
CA ARG A 32 4.35 17.50 -9.58
C ARG A 32 5.40 18.19 -10.44
N ARG A 33 6.29 17.44 -11.09
CA ARG A 33 7.29 18.00 -12.05
C ARG A 33 6.63 18.56 -13.31
N ALA A 34 5.52 17.98 -13.75
CA ALA A 34 4.72 18.46 -14.86
C ALA A 34 3.81 19.65 -14.49
N GLY A 35 3.78 20.05 -13.21
CA GLY A 35 2.89 21.10 -12.70
C GLY A 35 1.42 20.68 -12.62
N ILE A 36 1.14 19.38 -12.61
CA ILE A 36 -0.20 18.82 -12.43
C ILE A 36 -0.48 18.77 -10.92
N ASP A 37 -1.49 19.53 -10.50
CA ASP A 37 -1.93 19.68 -9.12
C ASP A 37 -3.35 19.12 -8.87
N TYR A 38 -4.01 18.65 -9.93
CA TYR A 38 -5.33 18.02 -9.87
C TYR A 38 -5.21 16.48 -9.83
N GLU A 39 -6.23 15.83 -9.27
CA GLU A 39 -6.30 14.37 -9.28
C GLU A 39 -6.39 13.84 -10.71
N THR A 40 -5.39 13.05 -11.10
CA THR A 40 -5.40 12.37 -12.38
C THR A 40 -6.07 11.00 -12.27
N PRO A 41 -6.60 10.46 -13.39
CA PRO A 41 -7.07 9.08 -13.43
C PRO A 41 -5.97 8.05 -13.09
N GLU A 42 -4.70 8.37 -13.36
CA GLU A 42 -3.56 7.51 -13.02
C GLU A 42 -3.29 7.51 -11.52
N TYR A 43 -3.33 8.68 -10.88
CA TYR A 43 -3.26 8.82 -9.44
C TYR A 43 -4.38 8.03 -8.75
N GLN A 44 -5.62 8.13 -9.20
CA GLN A 44 -6.75 7.38 -8.62
C GLN A 44 -6.57 5.85 -8.76
N ARG A 45 -6.09 5.36 -9.90
CA ARG A 45 -5.81 3.93 -10.10
C ARG A 45 -4.70 3.44 -9.18
N LEU A 46 -3.60 4.19 -9.07
CA LEU A 46 -2.47 3.82 -8.22
C LEU A 46 -2.82 3.89 -6.73
N ASN A 47 -3.59 4.90 -6.33
CA ASN A 47 -4.09 5.05 -4.97
C ASN A 47 -5.06 3.90 -4.61
N GLY A 48 -5.91 3.47 -5.55
CA GLY A 48 -6.76 2.29 -5.38
C GLY A 48 -5.93 1.01 -5.15
N ALA A 49 -4.90 0.79 -5.98
CA ALA A 49 -4.02 -0.37 -5.85
C ALA A 49 -3.22 -0.35 -4.52
N ALA A 50 -2.72 0.82 -4.11
CA ALA A 50 -2.04 1.01 -2.84
C ALA A 50 -2.97 0.72 -1.65
N ASN A 51 -4.21 1.22 -1.67
CA ASN A 51 -5.20 0.94 -0.64
C ASN A 51 -5.61 -0.53 -0.58
N GLU A 52 -5.75 -1.21 -1.72
CA GLU A 52 -6.07 -2.64 -1.75
C GLU A 52 -4.92 -3.49 -1.19
N ALA A 53 -3.68 -3.15 -1.55
CA ALA A 53 -2.48 -3.79 -1.01
C ALA A 53 -2.32 -3.53 0.49
N ALA A 54 -2.58 -2.29 0.94
CA ALA A 54 -2.58 -1.93 2.35
C ALA A 54 -3.68 -2.65 3.15
N ALA A 55 -4.87 -2.85 2.57
CA ALA A 55 -5.94 -3.62 3.19
C ALA A 55 -5.55 -5.09 3.40
N LYS A 56 -4.84 -5.68 2.42
CA LYS A 56 -4.28 -7.03 2.55
C LYS A 56 -3.24 -7.09 3.67
N VAL A 57 -2.30 -6.15 3.74
CA VAL A 57 -1.32 -6.10 4.84
C VAL A 57 -2.01 -5.87 6.18
N SER A 58 -3.02 -5.01 6.27
CA SER A 58 -3.77 -4.75 7.51
C SER A 58 -4.52 -5.97 8.02
N PHE A 59 -5.07 -6.81 7.13
CA PHE A 59 -5.72 -8.06 7.51
C PHE A 59 -4.74 -9.04 8.19
N TRP A 60 -3.49 -9.07 7.73
CA TRP A 60 -2.44 -9.95 8.27
C TRP A 60 -1.73 -9.36 9.50
N SER A 61 -1.40 -8.07 9.46
CA SER A 61 -0.65 -7.36 10.52
C SER A 61 -1.53 -6.92 11.69
N GLY A 62 -2.84 -6.82 11.49
CA GLY A 62 -3.82 -6.42 12.48
C GLY A 62 -5.07 -7.24 12.28
N GLY A 63 -5.02 -8.51 12.68
CA GLY A 63 -6.22 -9.30 12.90
C GLY A 63 -7.21 -8.42 13.66
N THR A 64 -8.36 -8.15 13.04
CA THR A 64 -9.49 -7.58 13.74
C THR A 64 -9.63 -8.37 15.03
N LYS A 65 -9.35 -7.72 16.16
CA LYS A 65 -9.75 -8.20 17.48
C LYS A 65 -11.23 -8.55 17.31
N ARG A 66 -11.54 -9.85 17.21
CA ARG A 66 -12.85 -10.37 17.56
C ARG A 66 -13.06 -9.94 19.01
N GLY A 67 -13.79 -8.87 19.17
CA GLY A 67 -14.06 -8.25 20.45
C GLY A 67 -15.50 -7.82 20.52
N LYS A 68 -16.43 -8.72 20.20
CA LYS A 68 -17.56 -9.09 21.07
C LYS A 68 -18.29 -10.30 20.50
#